data_AF-A0AA37D1E5-F1
#
_entry.id   AF-A0AA37D1E5-F1
#
_cell.length_a   1.000
_cell.length_b   1.000
_cell.length_c   1.000
_cell.angle_alpha   90.00
_cell.angle_beta   90.00
_cell.angle_gamma   90.00
#
_symmetry.space_group_name_H-M   'P 1'
#
loop_
_entity.id
_entity.type
_entity.pdbx_description
1 polymer ?
#
loop_
_entity_poly.entity_id
_entity_poly.type
_entity_poly.pdbx_seq_one_letter_code
_entity_poly.pdbx_strand_id
1 'polypeptide(L)' 'MRRFWPLLGLLLPLTGASKDHPTAECNWLYQRIAALEKAIQQGDELGTREELAKRKKEFKAKACSQYDY' A
#
# COMPACT_ATOMS: atom_id res chain seq x y z
N MET A 1 36.05 -39.66 17.47
CA MET A 1 36.05 -38.34 16.79
C MET A 1 34.63 -38.03 16.33
N ARG A 2 34.19 -36.77 16.54
CA ARG A 2 33.31 -35.93 15.69
C ARG A 2 32.30 -36.68 14.77
N ARG A 3 31.00 -36.35 14.73
CA ARG A 3 30.36 -35.04 14.94
C ARG A 3 28.85 -35.24 15.00
N PHE A 4 28.21 -34.71 16.04
CA PHE A 4 26.77 -34.43 16.07
C PHE A 4 26.38 -33.58 14.86
N TRP A 5 25.36 -34.00 14.11
CA TRP A 5 24.58 -33.08 13.28
C TRP A 5 23.10 -33.49 13.23
N PRO A 6 22.33 -33.19 14.28
CA PRO A 6 20.88 -33.29 14.21
C PRO A 6 20.30 -31.95 13.69
N LEU A 7 19.16 -32.03 13.00
CA LEU A 7 18.31 -30.91 12.60
C LEU A 7 18.91 -29.88 11.64
N LEU A 8 18.83 -30.15 10.33
CA LEU A 8 18.45 -29.07 9.40
C LEU A 8 16.92 -29.05 9.36
N GLY A 9 16.35 -28.46 10.41
CA GLY A 9 14.93 -28.22 10.50
C GLY A 9 14.48 -27.22 9.43
N LEU A 10 13.33 -27.53 8.84
CA LEU A 10 12.24 -26.57 8.75
C LEU A 10 12.55 -25.25 7.99
N LEU A 11 12.80 -25.35 6.68
CA LEU A 11 12.45 -24.24 5.78
C LEU A 11 10.93 -24.30 5.52
N LEU A 12 10.13 -24.06 6.57
CA LEU A 12 8.79 -23.54 6.39
C LEU A 12 8.95 -22.16 5.73
N PRO A 13 8.24 -21.84 4.64
CA PRO A 13 8.19 -20.47 4.19
C PRO A 13 7.60 -19.69 5.36
N LEU A 14 8.33 -18.71 5.90
CA LEU A 14 7.73 -17.76 6.84
C LEU A 14 6.61 -17.05 6.06
N THR A 15 5.40 -17.55 6.25
CA THR A 15 4.14 -16.90 5.95
C THR A 15 4.12 -15.60 6.73
N GLY A 16 4.23 -14.50 6.01
CA GLY A 16 4.21 -13.17 6.59
C GLY A 16 4.82 -12.18 5.62
N ALA A 17 4.28 -12.09 4.40
CA ALA A 17 4.44 -10.87 3.63
C ALA A 17 3.67 -9.78 4.37
N SER A 18 4.25 -9.25 5.46
CA SER A 18 3.87 -7.95 5.99
C SER A 18 4.04 -7.00 4.81
N LYS A 19 2.92 -6.52 4.27
CA LYS A 19 2.95 -5.46 3.26
C LYS A 19 3.85 -4.36 3.81
N ASP A 20 4.82 -3.92 3.02
CA ASP A 20 5.75 -2.88 3.43
C ASP A 20 4.97 -1.62 3.85
N HIS A 21 5.54 -0.84 4.76
CA HIS A 21 5.02 0.48 5.08
C HIS A 21 5.07 1.39 3.84
N PRO A 22 4.07 2.27 3.65
CA PRO A 22 4.01 3.11 2.48
C PRO A 22 5.15 4.13 2.48
N THR A 23 5.65 4.42 1.29
CA THR A 23 6.53 5.58 1.08
C THR A 23 5.75 6.86 1.42
N ALA A 24 6.46 7.94 1.76
CA ALA A 24 5.84 9.24 2.03
C ALA A 24 4.95 9.72 0.88
N GLU A 25 5.39 9.49 -0.37
CA GLU A 25 4.63 9.82 -1.58
C GLU A 25 3.34 8.99 -1.68
N CYS A 26 3.45 7.68 -1.49
CA CYS A 26 2.31 6.78 -1.56
C CYS A 26 1.31 7.03 -0.43
N ASN A 27 1.77 7.36 0.78
CA ASN A 27 0.91 7.76 1.90
C ASN A 27 0.20 9.08 1.60
N TRP A 28 0.91 10.07 1.04
CA TRP A 28 0.29 11.33 0.63
C TRP A 28 -0.81 11.12 -0.41
N LEU A 29 -0.56 10.28 -1.43
CA LEU A 29 -1.57 9.96 -2.44
C LEU A 29 -2.81 9.28 -1.83
N TYR A 30 -2.61 8.32 -0.91
CA TYR A 30 -3.70 7.65 -0.21
C TYR A 30 -4.58 8.64 0.56
N GLN A 31 -3.96 9.48 1.40
CA GLN A 31 -4.68 10.50 2.17
C GLN A 31 -5.37 11.52 1.27
N ARG A 32 -4.75 11.92 0.16
CA ARG A 32 -5.33 12.86 -0.79
C ARG A 32 -6.56 12.28 -1.49
N ILE A 33 -6.50 11.01 -1.89
CA ILE A 33 -7.64 10.30 -2.49
C ILE A 33 -8.80 10.22 -1.48
N ALA A 34 -8.53 9.84 -0.24
CA ALA A 34 -9.55 9.77 0.82
C ALA A 34 -10.22 11.13 1.08
N ALA A 35 -9.44 12.22 1.10
CA ALA A 35 -9.97 13.58 1.26
C ALA A 35 -10.87 13.99 0.08
N LEU A 36 -10.47 13.69 -1.15
CA LEU A 36 -11.26 13.99 -2.36
C LEU A 36 -12.56 13.18 -2.40
N GLU A 37 -12.52 11.90 -2.01
CA GLU A 37 -13.73 11.07 -1.90
C GLU A 37 -14.70 11.61 -0.85
N LYS A 38 -14.18 12.06 0.30
CA LYS A 38 -14.97 12.71 1.34
C LYS A 38 -15.59 14.03 0.86
N ALA A 39 -14.84 14.85 0.13
CA ALA A 39 -15.35 16.11 -0.44
C ALA A 39 -16.51 15.87 -1.42
N ILE A 40 -16.40 14.85 -2.28
CA ILE A 40 -17.49 14.43 -3.18
C ILE A 40 -18.72 13.97 -2.38
N GLN A 41 -18.53 13.17 -1.32
CA GLN A 41 -19.63 12.76 -0.44
C GLN A 41 -20.33 13.95 0.24
N GLN A 42 -19.62 15.07 0.43
CA GLN A 42 -20.16 16.30 1.00
C GLN A 42 -20.78 17.24 -0.05
N GLY A 43 -20.80 16.85 -1.33
CA GLY A 43 -21.38 17.62 -2.43
C GLY A 43 -20.42 18.56 -3.16
N ASP A 44 -19.12 18.54 -2.82
CA ASP A 44 -18.09 19.31 -3.54
C ASP A 44 -17.53 18.48 -4.70
N GLU A 45 -18.25 18.49 -5.83
CA GLU A 45 -17.98 17.59 -6.96
C GLU A 45 -17.21 18.27 -8.12
N LEU A 46 -17.43 19.57 -8.34
CA LEU A 46 -16.85 20.32 -9.46
C LEU A 46 -15.32 20.43 -9.30
N GLY A 47 -14.57 19.90 -10.26
CA GLY A 47 -13.10 19.84 -10.18
C GLY A 47 -12.57 18.72 -9.27
N THR A 48 -13.27 18.40 -8.18
CA THR A 48 -12.88 17.33 -7.24
C THR A 48 -12.90 15.94 -7.90
N ARG A 49 -13.87 15.66 -8.78
CA ARG A 49 -13.92 14.38 -9.53
C ARG A 49 -12.76 14.22 -10.51
N GLU A 50 -12.36 15.30 -11.19
CA GLU A 50 -11.23 15.28 -12.13
C GLU A 50 -9.91 15.03 -11.37
N GLU A 51 -9.69 15.77 -10.28
CA GLU A 51 -8.51 15.57 -9.44
C GLU A 51 -8.51 14.16 -8.83
N LEU A 52 -9.64 13.64 -8.37
CA LEU A 52 -9.73 12.26 -7.87
C LEU A 52 -9.31 11.25 -8.93
N ALA A 53 -9.80 11.39 -10.16
CA ALA A 53 -9.43 10.51 -11.27
C ALA A 53 -7.93 10.58 -11.57
N LYS A 54 -7.35 11.78 -11.56
CA LYS A 54 -5.90 11.99 -11.74
C LYS A 54 -5.08 11.33 -10.65
N ARG A 55 -5.43 11.52 -9.37
CA ARG A 55 -4.69 10.90 -8.24
C ARG A 55 -4.85 9.39 -8.21
N LYS A 56 -6.01 8.83 -8.56
CA LYS A 56 -6.18 7.38 -8.70
C LYS A 56 -5.30 6.78 -9.81
N LYS A 57 -5.16 7.47 -10.94
CA LYS A 57 -4.23 7.06 -12.01
C LYS A 57 -2.78 7.08 -11.51
N GLU A 58 -2.38 8.12 -10.80
CA GLU A 58 -1.03 8.26 -10.23
C GLU A 58 -0.74 7.17 -9.18
N PHE A 59 -1.68 6.92 -8.27
CA PHE A 59 -1.61 5.86 -7.26
C PHE A 59 -1.40 4.48 -7.88
N LYS A 60 -2.13 4.17 -8.96
CA LYS A 60 -1.96 2.93 -9.71
C LYS A 60 -0.61 2.87 -10.43
N ALA A 61 -0.22 3.94 -11.11
CA ALA A 61 1.03 4.00 -11.88
C ALA A 61 2.27 3.78 -10.99
N LYS A 62 2.20 4.22 -9.74
CA LYS A 62 3.26 4.05 -8.73
C LYS A 62 3.15 2.76 -7.91
N ALA A 63 2.22 1.87 -8.27
CA ALA A 63 1.95 0.62 -7.55
C ALA A 63 1.68 0.81 -6.05
N CYS A 64 1.13 1.96 -5.66
CA CYS A 64 0.94 2.33 -4.25
C CYS A 64 0.04 1.34 -3.50
N SER A 65 -0.91 0.67 -4.16
CA SER A 65 -1.79 -0.34 -3.55
C SER A 65 -1.08 -1.55 -2.92
N GLN A 66 0.22 -1.72 -3.17
CA GLN A 66 1.02 -2.81 -2.59
C GLN A 66 1.31 -2.62 -1.09
N TYR A 67 1.26 -1.39 -0.58
CA TYR A 67 1.60 -1.07 0.81
C TYR A 67 0.44 -1.30 1.79
N ASP A 68 0.75 -1.21 3.09
CA ASP A 68 -0.20 -1.25 4.20
C ASP A 68 -0.46 0.17 4.77
N TYR A 69 -1.66 0.71 4.55
CA TYR A 69 -2.01 2.11 4.80
C TYR A 69 -2.84 2.35 6.05
#